data_AF-A0A846G553-F1
#
_entry.id   AF-A0A846G553-F1
#
_cell.length_a   1.000
_cell.length_b   1.000
_cell.length_c   1.000
_cell.angle_alpha   90.00
_cell.angle_beta   90.00
_cell.angle_gamma   90.00
#
_symmetry.space_group_name_H-M   'P 1'
#
loop_
_entity.id
_entity.type
_entity.pdbx_description
1 polymer ?
#
loop_
_entity_poly.entity_id
_entity_poly.type
_entity_poly.pdbx_seq_one_letter_code
_entity_poly.pdbx_strand_id
1 'polypeptide(L)' 'MTSQELKSYVLSHRDDDEAFYVYVYQVNERKDRVVYLPLKSLEYLDKFPEFIEQMRQYSRKNFWKNT' A
#
# COMPACT_ATOMS: atom_id res chain seq x y z
N MET A 1 -16.03 5.67 -8.74
CA MET A 1 -14.77 6.12 -8.11
C MET A 1 -13.65 5.21 -8.58
N THR A 2 -12.52 5.80 -8.96
CA THR A 2 -11.26 5.09 -9.11
C THR A 2 -10.77 4.62 -7.75
N SER A 3 -9.90 3.61 -7.72
CA SER A 3 -9.34 3.12 -6.46
C SER A 3 -8.52 4.19 -5.70
N GLN A 4 -8.00 5.21 -6.38
CA GLN A 4 -7.30 6.33 -5.75
C GLN A 4 -8.26 7.34 -5.12
N GLU A 5 -9.42 7.58 -5.73
CA GLU A 5 -10.50 8.40 -5.14
C GLU A 5 -11.11 7.70 -3.92
N LEU A 6 -11.37 6.38 -4.02
CA LEU A 6 -11.84 5.56 -2.91
C LEU A 6 -10.83 5.54 -1.74
N LYS A 7 -9.53 5.39 -2.04
CA LYS A 7 -8.49 5.48 -1.01
C LYS A 7 -8.53 6.84 -0.29
N SER A 8 -8.65 7.93 -1.05
CA SER A 8 -8.67 9.28 -0.47
C SER A 8 -9.91 9.50 0.39
N TYR A 9 -11.07 9.01 -0.06
CA TYR A 9 -12.33 9.07 0.68
C TYR A 9 -12.28 8.27 1.99
N VAL A 10 -11.83 7.01 1.95
CA VAL A 10 -11.73 6.15 3.15
C VAL A 10 -10.75 6.74 4.18
N LEU A 11 -9.68 7.40 3.72
CA LEU A 11 -8.73 8.04 4.62
C LEU A 11 -9.32 9.26 5.33
N SER A 12 -10.28 9.98 4.72
CA SER A 12 -10.98 11.11 5.32
C SER A 12 -12.27 10.74 6.06
N HIS A 13 -12.84 9.56 5.80
CA HIS A 13 -14.09 9.06 6.41
C HIS A 13 -13.82 7.67 7.02
N ARG A 14 -13.02 7.65 8.09
CA ARG A 14 -12.54 6.40 8.71
C ARG A 14 -13.64 5.63 9.45
N ASP A 15 -14.77 6.27 9.70
CA ASP A 15 -15.98 5.75 10.32
C ASP A 15 -16.97 5.12 9.32
N ASP A 16 -16.73 5.31 8.01
CA ASP A 16 -17.53 4.70 6.94
C ASP A 16 -16.98 3.32 6.59
N ASP A 17 -17.42 2.32 7.36
CA ASP A 17 -17.04 0.91 7.18
C ASP A 17 -17.41 0.38 5.78
N GLU A 18 -18.54 0.83 5.22
CA GLU A 18 -18.99 0.40 3.90
C GLU A 18 -18.01 0.84 2.80
N ALA A 19 -17.60 2.11 2.82
CA ALA A 19 -16.59 2.61 1.91
C ALA A 19 -15.24 1.89 2.07
N PHE A 20 -14.85 1.55 3.31
CA PHE A 20 -13.66 0.75 3.58
C PHE A 20 -13.75 -0.63 2.91
N TYR A 21 -14.85 -1.36 3.08
CA TYR A 21 -15.02 -2.68 2.47
C TYR A 21 -15.02 -2.63 0.94
N VAL A 22 -15.67 -1.62 0.33
CA VAL A 22 -15.65 -1.42 -1.12
C VAL A 22 -14.22 -1.18 -1.63
N TYR A 23 -13.44 -0.35 -0.92
CA TYR A 23 -12.03 -0.13 -1.26
C TYR A 23 -11.20 -1.42 -1.14
N VAL A 24 -11.35 -2.17 -0.05
CA VAL A 24 -10.64 -3.44 0.18
C VAL A 24 -10.99 -4.47 -0.90
N TYR A 25 -12.27 -4.58 -1.27
CA TYR A 25 -12.73 -5.47 -2.34
C TYR A 25 -12.03 -5.14 -3.66
N GLN A 26 -12.04 -3.87 -4.08
CA GLN A 26 -11.35 -3.45 -5.31
C GLN A 26 -9.85 -3.71 -5.27
N VAL A 27 -9.20 -3.55 -4.10
CA VAL A 27 -7.78 -3.86 -3.93
C VAL A 27 -7.52 -5.36 -4.01
N ASN A 28 -8.42 -6.21 -3.53
CA ASN A 28 -8.30 -7.66 -3.58
C ASN A 28 -8.47 -8.22 -5.00
N GLU A 29 -9.26 -7.59 -5.86
CA GLU A 29 -9.43 -8.01 -7.27
C GLU A 29 -8.23 -7.68 -8.17
N ARG A 30 -7.27 -6.89 -7.69
CA ARG A 30 -6.07 -6.51 -8.44
C ARG A 30 -5.14 -7.69 -8.68
N LYS A 31 -4.91 -8.01 -9.96
CA LYS A 31 -4.01 -9.11 -10.40
C LYS A 31 -2.52 -8.80 -10.24
N ASP A 32 -2.15 -7.54 -10.07
CA ASP A 32 -0.77 -7.05 -9.90
C ASP A 32 -0.30 -7.02 -8.44
N ARG A 33 -1.07 -7.59 -7.51
CA ARG A 33 -0.69 -7.65 -6.10
C ARG A 33 0.52 -8.56 -5.88
N VAL A 34 1.58 -7.98 -5.32
CA VAL A 34 2.69 -8.74 -4.76
C VAL A 34 2.32 -9.16 -3.34
N VAL A 35 2.12 -10.47 -3.13
CA VAL A 35 1.89 -11.03 -1.79
C VAL A 35 3.24 -11.29 -1.14
N TYR A 36 3.61 -10.47 -0.16
CA TYR A 36 4.77 -10.74 0.68
C TYR A 36 4.37 -11.69 1.81
N LEU A 37 5.18 -12.73 2.04
CA LEU A 37 4.99 -13.61 3.19
C LEU A 37 5.19 -12.83 4.50
N PRO A 38 4.47 -13.19 5.58
CA PRO A 38 4.70 -12.59 6.89
C PRO A 38 6.18 -12.68 7.26
N LEU A 39 6.77 -11.54 7.61
CA LEU A 39 8.16 -11.49 8.07
C LEU A 39 8.24 -12.22 9.41
N LYS A 40 9.08 -13.24 9.50
CA LYS A 40 9.27 -14.01 10.75
C LYS A 40 10.06 -13.24 11.81
N SER A 41 10.92 -12.32 11.37
CA SER A 41 11.68 -11.40 12.23
C SER A 41 12.11 -10.19 11.40
N LEU A 42 12.63 -9.15 12.08
CA LEU A 42 13.22 -7.99 11.39
C LEU A 42 14.47 -8.38 10.60
N GLU A 43 15.31 -9.31 11.08
CA GLU A 43 16.50 -9.75 10.31
C GLU A 43 16.11 -10.48 9.02
N TYR A 44 14.87 -10.96 8.92
CA TYR A 44 14.37 -11.55 7.68
C TYR A 44 14.31 -10.52 6.54
N LEU A 45 14.20 -9.23 6.84
CA LEU A 45 14.23 -8.15 5.83
C LEU A 45 15.57 -8.05 5.11
N ASP A 46 16.68 -8.40 5.77
CA ASP A 46 18.02 -8.36 5.15
C ASP A 46 18.14 -9.37 4.00
N LYS A 47 17.26 -10.38 3.95
CA LYS A 47 17.18 -11.35 2.84
C LYS A 47 16.48 -10.80 1.60
N PHE A 48 15.86 -9.62 1.67
CA PHE A 48 15.14 -9.00 0.56
C PHE A 48 15.70 -7.60 0.24
N PRO A 49 16.96 -7.50 -0.20
CA PRO A 49 17.59 -6.20 -0.49
C PRO A 49 16.85 -5.41 -1.57
N GLU A 50 16.25 -6.11 -2.55
CA GLU A 50 15.46 -5.48 -3.61
C GLU A 50 14.20 -4.79 -3.06
N PHE A 51 13.53 -5.40 -2.08
CA PHE A 51 12.38 -4.79 -1.41
C PHE A 51 12.78 -3.52 -0.66
N ILE A 52 13.91 -3.55 0.05
CA ILE A 52 14.44 -2.39 0.78
C ILE A 52 14.78 -1.24 -0.19
N GLU A 53 15.44 -1.54 -1.32
CA GLU A 53 15.78 -0.52 -2.31
C GLU A 53 14.53 0.03 -3.02
N GLN A 54 13.54 -0.83 -3.34
CA GLN A 54 12.26 -0.38 -3.89
C GLN A 54 11.54 0.59 -2.95
N MET A 55 11.50 0.29 -1.64
CA MET A 55 10.91 1.16 -0.63
C MET A 55 11.65 2.50 -0.51
N ARG A 56 13.00 2.49 -0.56
CA ARG A 56 13.81 3.71 -0.58
C ARG A 56 13.51 4.56 -1.81
N GLN A 57 13.45 3.96 -2.99
CA GLN A 57 13.12 4.67 -4.23
C GLN A 57 11.71 5.25 -4.21
N TYR A 58 10.73 4.50 -3.68
CA TYR A 58 9.36 4.98 -3.50
C TYR A 58 9.29 6.17 -2.55
N SER A 59 9.99 6.10 -1.41
CA SER A 59 10.09 7.21 -0.46
C SER A 59 10.68 8.46 -1.11
N ARG A 60 11.82 8.33 -1.82
CA ARG A 60 12.43 9.45 -2.57
C ARG A 60 11.44 10.04 -3.59
N LYS A 61 10.79 9.21 -4.42
CA LYS A 61 9.84 9.67 -5.45
C LYS A 61 8.63 10.39 -4.88
N ASN A 62 8.12 9.98 -3.72
CA ASN A 62 6.95 10.62 -3.10
C ASN A 62 7.31 11.84 -2.26
N PHE A 63 8.55 11.95 -1.76
CA PHE A 63 9.05 13.15 -1.11
C PHE A 63 8.99 14.36 -2.06
N TRP A 64 9.39 14.19 -3.32
CA TRP A 64 9.34 15.23 -4.36
C TRP A 64 7.94 15.54 -4.90
N LYS A 65 6.91 14.77 -4.57
CA LYS A 65 5.52 15.04 -4.99
C LYS A 65 4.74 15.92 -4.00
N ASN A 66 5.28 16.12 -2.80
CA ASN A 66 4.65 16.86 -1.70
C ASN A 66 5.41 18.16 -1.34
N THR A 67 6.32 18.61 -2.21
CA THR A 67 7.01 19.92 -2.15
C THR A 67 6.64 20.71 -3.40
#